data_AF-A0A061RCY7-F1
#
_entry.id   AF-A0A061RCY7-F1
#
_cell.length_a   1.000
_cell.length_b   1.000
_cell.length_c   1.000
_cell.angle_alpha   90.00
_cell.angle_beta   90.00
_cell.angle_gamma   90.00
#
_symmetry.space_group_name_H-M   'P 1'
#
loop_
_entity.id
_entity.type
_entity.pdbx_description
1 polymer ?
#
loop_
_entity_poly.entity_id
_entity_poly.type
_entity_poly.pdbx_seq_one_letter_code
_entity_poly.pdbx_strand_id
1 'polypeptide(L)'
;MYEPLGPGVQDIFVPGRVCLFGEHSDWAGSFTRFNAEITPGVTIVCGTNQGIHARVRRHPSSLILTTTMDSGEVVGPAELPMDPDQLLRVAQEGGFWSYAAGVAYKVCVDYR
;
A
#
# COMPACT_ATOMS: atom_id res chain seq x y z
N MET A 1 -24.17 -12.36 -3.23
CA MET A 1 -25.15 -11.36 -2.78
C MET A 1 -24.38 -10.41 -1.86
N TYR A 2 -24.09 -9.18 -2.31
CA TYR A 2 -23.45 -8.18 -1.45
C TYR A 2 -24.51 -7.69 -0.46
N GLU A 3 -24.28 -7.86 0.84
CA GLU A 3 -25.08 -7.17 1.86
C GLU A 3 -24.85 -5.65 1.72
N PRO A 4 -25.89 -4.82 1.87
CA PRO A 4 -25.73 -3.39 1.79
C PRO A 4 -24.79 -2.91 2.90
N LEU A 5 -23.71 -2.25 2.52
CA LEU A 5 -22.79 -1.62 3.44
C LEU A 5 -23.52 -0.53 4.24
N GLY A 6 -23.19 -0.40 5.54
CA GLY A 6 -23.67 0.70 6.37
C GLY A 6 -23.25 2.07 5.81
N PRO A 7 -23.94 3.15 6.20
CA PRO A 7 -23.65 4.49 5.68
C PRO A 7 -22.18 4.89 5.90
N GLY A 8 -21.54 5.40 4.84
CA GLY A 8 -20.15 5.85 4.86
C GLY A 8 -19.08 4.75 4.77
N VAL A 9 -19.48 3.49 4.63
CA VAL A 9 -18.56 2.37 4.36
C VAL A 9 -18.41 2.17 2.85
N GLN A 10 -17.19 1.87 2.41
CA GLN A 10 -16.83 1.59 1.01
C GLN A 10 -16.05 0.27 0.92
N ASP A 11 -16.30 -0.51 -0.12
CA ASP A 11 -15.45 -1.65 -0.50
C ASP A 11 -14.38 -1.18 -1.48
N ILE A 12 -13.12 -1.52 -1.21
CA ILE A 12 -11.99 -1.27 -2.10
C ILE A 12 -11.27 -2.59 -2.41
N PHE A 13 -10.75 -2.68 -3.64
CA PHE A 13 -9.90 -3.78 -4.10
C PHE A 13 -8.65 -3.20 -4.76
N VAL A 14 -7.49 -3.71 -4.36
CA VAL A 14 -6.20 -3.38 -4.97
C VAL A 14 -5.60 -4.67 -5.53
N PRO A 15 -5.46 -4.80 -6.86
CA PRO A 15 -4.92 -6.01 -7.46
C PRO A 15 -3.43 -6.14 -7.17
N GLY A 16 -2.97 -7.39 -7.04
CA GLY A 16 -1.58 -7.73 -7.22
C GLY A 16 -1.16 -7.58 -8.68
N ARG A 17 0.12 -7.85 -8.95
CA ARG A 17 0.69 -7.73 -10.30
C ARG A 17 1.73 -8.80 -10.57
N VAL A 18 1.84 -9.18 -11.84
CA VAL A 18 2.95 -9.97 -12.38
C VAL A 18 3.71 -9.15 -13.42
N CYS A 19 5.02 -9.34 -13.47
CA CYS A 19 5.86 -8.81 -14.54
C CYS A 19 5.91 -9.85 -15.66
N LEU A 20 5.50 -9.47 -16.86
CA LEU A 20 5.53 -10.34 -18.04
C LEU A 20 6.89 -10.27 -18.73
N PHE A 21 7.46 -9.07 -18.83
CA PHE A 21 8.75 -8.81 -19.46
C PHE A 21 9.46 -7.61 -18.82
N GLY A 22 10.79 -7.60 -18.94
CA GLY A 22 11.61 -6.48 -18.48
C GLY A 22 11.83 -6.48 -16.96
N GLU A 23 12.04 -7.66 -16.37
CA GLU A 23 12.44 -7.76 -14.96
C GLU A 23 13.72 -6.96 -14.70
N HIS A 24 13.72 -6.19 -13.61
CA HIS A 24 14.78 -5.27 -13.21
C HIS A 24 15.08 -4.10 -14.17
N SER A 25 14.41 -4.03 -15.32
CA SER A 25 14.60 -2.92 -16.27
C SER A 25 14.12 -1.59 -15.69
N ASP A 26 13.02 -1.60 -14.93
CA ASP A 26 12.49 -0.43 -14.24
C ASP A 26 13.50 0.19 -13.26
N TRP A 27 14.17 -0.65 -12.46
CA TRP A 27 15.23 -0.22 -11.55
C TRP A 27 16.48 0.24 -12.31
N ALA A 28 16.92 -0.52 -13.31
CA ALA A 28 18.09 -0.16 -14.12
C ALA A 28 17.88 1.17 -14.88
N GLY A 29 16.64 1.49 -15.25
CA GLY A 29 16.27 2.77 -15.84
C GLY A 29 16.64 3.97 -14.96
N SER A 30 16.77 3.80 -13.65
CA SER A 30 17.20 4.88 -12.75
C SER A 30 18.65 5.34 -12.98
N PHE A 31 19.50 4.50 -13.60
CA PHE A 31 20.89 4.86 -13.91
C PHE A 31 21.02 5.90 -15.02
N THR A 32 19.95 6.16 -15.78
CA THR A 32 19.88 7.28 -16.74
C THR A 32 20.21 8.63 -16.10
N ARG A 33 20.00 8.76 -14.77
CA ARG A 33 20.40 9.93 -13.98
C ARG A 33 21.91 10.18 -13.95
N PHE A 34 22.72 9.14 -14.12
CA PHE A 34 24.18 9.20 -14.06
C PHE A 34 24.83 9.04 -15.44
N ASN A 35 24.17 8.32 -16.36
CA ASN A 35 24.61 8.19 -17.74
C ASN A 35 23.41 8.26 -18.70
N ALA A 36 23.30 9.37 -19.43
CA ALA A 36 22.21 9.63 -20.36
C ALA A 36 22.22 8.72 -21.61
N GLU A 37 23.30 7.99 -21.87
CA GLU A 37 23.38 7.01 -22.98
C GLU A 37 22.69 5.68 -22.65
N ILE A 38 22.37 5.43 -21.37
CA ILE A 38 21.63 4.23 -20.97
C ILE A 38 20.20 4.34 -21.52
N THR A 39 19.79 3.33 -22.29
CA THR A 39 18.40 3.24 -22.74
C THR A 39 17.47 3.13 -21.53
N PRO A 40 16.41 3.96 -21.43
CA PRO A 40 15.43 3.84 -20.36
C PRO A 40 14.85 2.43 -20.31
N GLY A 41 14.96 1.77 -19.16
CA GLY A 41 14.40 0.44 -18.99
C GLY A 41 12.87 0.50 -18.95
N VAL A 42 12.25 -0.50 -19.57
CA VAL A 42 10.79 -0.65 -19.65
C VAL A 42 10.39 -2.02 -19.13
N THR A 43 9.21 -2.09 -18.50
CA THR A 43 8.61 -3.34 -18.03
C THR A 43 7.16 -3.43 -18.52
N ILE A 44 6.72 -4.66 -18.84
CA ILE A 44 5.32 -4.96 -19.14
C ILE A 44 4.77 -5.71 -17.94
N VAL A 45 3.83 -5.09 -17.23
CA VAL A 45 3.17 -5.68 -16.07
C VAL A 45 1.70 -5.94 -16.35
N CYS A 46 1.14 -6.96 -15.71
CA CYS A 46 -0.28 -7.28 -15.76
C CYS A 46 -0.84 -7.36 -14.33
N GLY A 47 -1.97 -6.68 -14.10
CA GLY A 47 -2.73 -6.82 -12.86
C GLY A 47 -3.36 -8.20 -12.77
N THR A 48 -3.47 -8.75 -11.57
CA THR A 48 -4.12 -10.04 -11.35
C THR A 48 -5.52 -9.86 -10.76
N ASN A 49 -6.31 -10.93 -10.78
CA ASN A 49 -7.57 -11.00 -10.04
C ASN A 49 -7.38 -11.38 -8.56
N GLN A 50 -6.13 -11.52 -8.12
CA GLN A 50 -5.77 -11.74 -6.71
C GLN A 50 -5.24 -10.44 -6.15
N GLY A 51 -5.64 -10.09 -4.93
CA GLY A 51 -5.25 -8.80 -4.36
C GLY A 51 -5.81 -8.60 -2.97
N ILE A 52 -5.70 -7.36 -2.49
CA ILE A 52 -6.15 -6.98 -1.16
C ILE A 52 -7.53 -6.35 -1.27
N HIS A 53 -8.46 -6.87 -0.50
CA HIS A 53 -9.79 -6.29 -0.30
C HIS A 53 -9.85 -5.58 1.05
N ALA A 54 -10.55 -4.46 1.12
CA ALA A 54 -10.84 -3.82 2.39
C ALA A 54 -12.21 -3.17 2.41
N ARG A 55 -12.84 -3.20 3.58
CA ARG A 55 -13.99 -2.35 3.91
C ARG A 55 -13.49 -1.18 4.73
N VAL A 56 -13.73 0.02 4.22
CA VAL A 56 -13.17 1.24 4.80
C VAL A 56 -14.27 2.23 5.12
N ARG A 57 -14.06 3.02 6.16
CA ARG A 57 -14.84 4.23 6.46
C ARG A 57 -13.89 5.31 6.90
N ARG A 58 -14.27 6.56 6.69
CA ARG A 58 -13.46 7.69 7.12
C ARG A 58 -13.40 7.74 8.65
N HIS A 59 -12.21 7.97 9.19
CA HIS A 59 -11.98 8.26 10.60
C HIS A 59 -11.35 9.66 10.69
N PRO A 60 -11.70 10.48 11.71
CA PRO A 60 -11.26 11.87 11.77
C PRO A 60 -9.76 12.04 12.01
N SER A 61 -9.10 11.11 12.71
CA SER A 61 -7.76 11.34 13.27
C SER A 61 -6.79 10.16 13.24
N SER A 62 -7.24 8.98 12.80
CA SER A 62 -6.47 7.74 12.93
C SER A 62 -6.71 6.83 11.73
N LEU A 63 -5.70 6.05 11.35
CA LEU A 63 -5.83 4.89 10.50
C LEU A 63 -5.95 3.64 11.39
N ILE A 64 -7.12 3.00 11.39
CA ILE A 64 -7.39 1.81 12.19
C ILE A 64 -7.50 0.61 11.26
N LEU A 65 -6.66 -0.41 11.49
CA LEU A 65 -6.49 -1.54 10.59
C LEU A 65 -6.76 -2.85 11.32
N THR A 66 -7.62 -3.67 10.72
CA THR A 66 -7.79 -5.08 11.08
C THR A 66 -7.71 -5.87 9.78
N THR A 67 -6.94 -6.96 9.78
CA THR A 67 -6.78 -7.81 8.60
C THR A 67 -7.05 -9.27 8.96
N THR A 68 -7.49 -10.04 7.96
CA THR A 68 -7.58 -11.49 8.03
C THR A 68 -6.50 -12.05 7.11
N MET A 69 -5.61 -12.86 7.66
CA MET A 69 -4.52 -13.51 6.94
C MET A 69 -5.05 -14.68 6.10
N ASP A 70 -4.26 -15.17 5.15
CA ASP A 70 -4.61 -16.35 4.33
C ASP A 70 -4.86 -17.60 5.19
N SER A 71 -4.26 -17.67 6.38
CA SER A 71 -4.50 -18.72 7.38
C SER A 71 -5.88 -18.63 8.06
N GLY A 72 -6.61 -17.53 7.86
CA GLY A 72 -7.83 -17.18 8.59
C GLY A 72 -7.57 -16.46 9.91
N GLU A 73 -6.31 -16.29 10.32
CA GLU A 73 -5.95 -15.52 11.52
C GLU A 73 -6.34 -14.05 11.38
N VAL A 74 -6.96 -13.47 12.42
CA VAL A 74 -7.31 -12.06 12.46
C VAL A 74 -6.28 -11.29 13.26
N VAL A 75 -5.68 -10.28 12.64
CA VAL A 75 -4.67 -9.40 13.25
C VAL A 75 -5.23 -7.99 13.36
N GLY A 76 -5.19 -7.42 14.58
CA GLY A 76 -5.66 -6.07 14.89
C GLY A 76 -6.73 -6.02 15.99
N PRO A 77 -7.37 -4.86 16.21
CA PRO A 77 -7.13 -3.61 15.49
C PRO A 77 -5.77 -3.00 15.86
N ALA A 78 -5.03 -2.56 14.86
CA ALA A 78 -3.91 -1.65 15.04
C ALA A 78 -4.41 -0.22 14.80
N GLU A 79 -4.26 0.63 15.80
CA GLU A 79 -4.57 2.05 15.68
C GLU A 79 -3.30 2.86 15.47
N LEU A 80 -3.25 3.58 14.35
CA LEU A 80 -2.17 4.46 13.97
C LEU A 80 -2.71 5.89 13.91
N PRO A 81 -2.38 6.77 14.88
CA PRO A 81 -2.73 8.18 14.79
C PRO A 81 -2.20 8.79 13.49
N MET A 82 -2.96 9.68 12.85
CA MET A 82 -2.54 10.42 11.65
C MET A 82 -1.56 11.54 11.99
N ASP A 83 -0.51 11.18 12.74
CA ASP A 83 0.58 12.02 13.20
C ASP A 83 1.89 11.60 12.51
N PRO A 84 2.59 12.49 11.77
CA PRO A 84 3.75 12.10 10.97
C PRO A 84 4.86 11.40 11.76
N ASP A 85 5.19 11.88 12.96
CA ASP A 85 6.31 11.34 13.74
C ASP A 85 6.01 9.92 14.23
N GLN A 86 4.79 9.67 14.70
CA GLN A 86 4.35 8.34 15.11
C GLN A 86 4.28 7.37 13.93
N LEU A 87 3.75 7.81 12.79
CA LEU A 87 3.66 6.99 11.57
C LEU A 87 5.04 6.62 11.05
N LEU A 88 5.99 7.57 11.03
CA LEU A 88 7.36 7.31 10.60
C LEU A 88 8.05 6.29 11.52
N ARG A 89 7.82 6.38 12.84
CA ARG A 89 8.38 5.43 13.80
C ARG A 89 7.93 4.00 13.48
N VAL A 90 6.62 3.78 13.34
CA VAL A 90 6.08 2.45 13.01
C VAL A 90 6.54 1.99 11.63
N ALA A 91 6.68 2.90 10.66
CA ALA A 91 7.21 2.57 9.34
C ALA A 91 8.67 2.06 9.39
N GLN A 92 9.49 2.58 10.30
CA GLN A 92 10.90 2.21 10.45
C GLN A 92 11.11 0.95 11.31
N GLU A 93 10.13 0.53 12.11
CA GLU A 93 10.21 -0.66 12.95
C GLU A 93 10.31 -1.97 12.13
N GLY A 94 9.95 -1.96 10.85
CA GLY A 94 10.03 -3.13 9.95
C GLY A 94 9.04 -4.26 10.28
N GLY A 95 8.03 -3.97 11.10
CA GLY A 95 6.98 -4.90 11.50
C GLY A 95 5.84 -5.00 10.48
N PHE A 96 4.83 -5.80 10.85
CA PHE A 96 3.68 -6.11 9.99
C PHE A 96 2.94 -4.87 9.46
N TRP A 97 2.82 -3.83 10.28
CA TRP A 97 2.11 -2.60 9.93
C TRP A 97 2.99 -1.51 9.28
N SER A 98 4.29 -1.75 9.11
CA SER A 98 5.23 -0.73 8.64
C SER A 98 4.91 -0.21 7.24
N TYR A 99 4.40 -1.06 6.33
CA TYR A 99 3.98 -0.61 5.01
C TYR A 99 2.81 0.39 5.09
N ALA A 100 1.76 0.04 5.85
CA ALA A 100 0.59 0.90 6.01
C ALA A 100 0.94 2.23 6.70
N ALA A 101 1.78 2.16 7.74
CA ALA A 101 2.28 3.35 8.43
C ALA A 101 3.11 4.26 7.51
N GLY A 102 3.99 3.68 6.68
CA GLY A 102 4.80 4.43 5.72
C GLY A 102 3.96 5.13 4.65
N VAL A 103 2.93 4.46 4.12
CA VAL A 103 1.99 5.08 3.17
C VAL A 103 1.21 6.21 3.83
N ALA A 104 0.66 5.97 5.03
CA ALA A 104 -0.06 7.01 5.78
C ALA A 104 0.84 8.21 6.10
N TYR A 105 2.11 7.98 6.47
CA TYR A 105 3.11 9.04 6.66
C TYR A 105 3.25 9.88 5.39
N LYS A 106 3.47 9.24 4.23
CA LYS A 106 3.58 9.94 2.94
C LYS A 106 2.34 10.73 2.58
N VAL A 107 1.14 10.20 2.84
CA VAL A 107 -0.12 10.95 2.68
C VAL A 107 -0.14 12.20 3.58
N CYS A 108 0.25 12.06 4.84
CA CYS A 108 0.30 13.17 5.79
C CYS A 108 1.31 14.27 5.43
N VAL A 109 2.44 13.93 4.80
CA VAL A 109 3.50 14.90 4.51
C VAL A 109 3.45 15.49 3.10
N ASP A 110 2.93 14.76 2.11
CA ASP A 110 2.97 15.17 0.70
C ASP A 110 1.62 15.69 0.17
N TYR A 111 0.49 15.37 0.83
CA TYR A 111 -0.86 15.57 0.26
C TYR A 111 -1.84 16.28 1.22
N ARG A 112 -1.34 17.19 2.06
CA ARG A 112 -2.17 18.01 2.97
C ARG A 112 -2.94 19.13 2.27
#